data_AF-A0A925YU30-F1
#
_entry.id   AF-A0A925YU30-F1
#
_cell.length_a   1.000
_cell.length_b   1.000
_cell.length_c   1.000
_cell.angle_alpha   90.00
_cell.angle_beta   90.00
_cell.angle_gamma   90.00
#
_symmetry.space_group_name_H-M   'P 1'
#
loop_
_entity.id
_entity.type
_entity.pdbx_description
1 polymer ?
#
loop_
_entity_poly.entity_id
_entity_poly.type
_entity_poly.pdbx_seq_one_letter_code
_entity_poly.pdbx_strand_id
1 'polypeptide(L)'
;KRAWMAAVLVRRSSGRDLPIMGGVVGLGGVVVPMRVMAVFTVATGVIVLAGAVATGRFQRMRETVLLRTLGASRAQLVKIQLVEYAVLGLLGALVGGGLAYGAGAALAVWVFKAPVILPVLPLVSAVGAVMVLTLVTGWLSGRGITRHPPLEVLRQET
;
A
#
# COMPACT_ATOMS: atom_id res chain seq x y z
N LYS A 1 60.36 31.68 3.14
CA LYS A 1 59.74 30.93 4.27
C LYS A 1 58.44 31.54 4.79
N ARG A 2 58.33 32.87 4.97
CA ARG A 2 57.10 33.51 5.51
C ARG A 2 55.85 33.37 4.62
N ALA A 3 56.00 33.42 3.28
CA ALA A 3 54.89 33.26 2.34
C ALA A 3 54.29 31.83 2.36
N TRP A 4 55.12 30.80 2.55
CA TRP A 4 54.68 29.41 2.69
C TRP A 4 53.86 29.19 3.97
N MET A 5 54.20 29.88 5.06
CA MET A 5 53.44 29.79 6.31
C MET A 5 52.09 30.49 6.20
N ALA A 6 52.01 31.62 5.48
CA ALA A 6 50.74 32.30 5.23
C ALA A 6 49.78 31.47 4.35
N ALA A 7 50.30 30.80 3.31
CA ALA A 7 49.51 29.94 2.45
C ALA A 7 48.96 28.69 3.19
N VAL A 8 49.73 28.14 4.14
CA VAL A 8 49.29 27.00 4.98
C VAL A 8 48.21 27.43 5.99
N LEU A 9 48.30 28.63 6.55
CA LEU A 9 47.30 29.14 7.49
C LEU A 9 45.97 29.49 6.79
N VAL A 10 46.03 30.05 5.58
CA VAL A 10 44.83 30.33 4.76
C VAL A 10 44.15 29.04 4.33
N ARG A 11 44.90 28.02 3.87
CA ARG A 11 44.35 26.71 3.49
C ARG A 11 43.73 25.94 4.66
N ARG A 12 44.19 26.18 5.90
CA ARG A 12 43.61 25.59 7.12
C ARG A 12 42.31 26.27 7.58
N SER A 13 42.02 27.48 7.11
CA SER A 13 40.77 28.19 7.43
C SER A 13 39.60 27.82 6.52
N SER A 14 39.86 27.32 5.31
CA SER A 14 38.87 27.00 4.28
C SER A 14 38.29 25.57 4.35
N GLY A 15 38.49 24.86 5.46
CA GLY A 15 38.07 23.47 5.65
C GLY A 15 37.01 23.28 6.74
N ARG A 16 36.33 24.34 7.17
CA ARG A 16 35.38 24.30 8.31
C ARG A 16 33.94 24.68 7.99
N ASP A 17 33.61 24.86 6.72
CA ASP A 17 32.29 25.33 6.33
C ASP A 17 31.68 24.29 5.40
N LEU A 18 31.00 23.29 5.96
CA LEU A 18 29.70 22.76 5.54
C LEU A 18 29.24 21.64 6.51
N PRO A 19 29.14 21.89 7.83
CA PRO A 19 28.44 20.96 8.74
C PRO A 19 26.97 20.74 8.36
N ILE A 20 26.40 21.62 7.53
CA ILE A 20 25.03 21.49 6.99
C ILE A 20 24.90 20.45 5.87
N MET A 21 25.97 20.07 5.16
CA MET A 21 25.89 19.05 4.09
C MET A 21 25.88 17.63 4.66
N GLY A 22 26.58 17.39 5.77
CA GLY A 22 26.58 16.08 6.44
C GLY A 22 25.22 15.70 7.02
N GLY A 23 24.45 16.68 7.53
CA GLY A 23 23.11 16.45 8.07
C GLY A 23 22.06 16.11 7.00
N VAL A 24 22.11 16.77 5.83
CA VAL A 24 21.16 16.54 4.74
C VAL A 24 21.48 15.25 3.98
N VAL A 25 22.77 14.94 3.77
CA VAL A 25 23.21 13.68 3.14
C VAL A 25 22.98 12.47 4.07
N GLY A 26 23.14 12.63 5.38
CA GLY A 26 22.90 11.56 6.36
C GLY A 26 21.42 11.15 6.47
N LEU A 27 20.50 12.12 6.43
CA LEU A 27 19.06 11.84 6.43
C LEU A 27 18.59 11.31 5.06
N GLY A 28 19.10 11.87 3.95
CA GLY A 28 18.80 11.38 2.60
C GLY A 28 19.26 9.93 2.38
N GLY A 29 20.43 9.57 2.90
CA GLY A 29 21.03 8.25 2.69
C GLY A 29 20.21 7.09 3.26
N VAL A 30 19.56 7.28 4.41
CA VAL A 30 18.75 6.22 5.06
C VAL A 30 17.28 6.31 4.66
N VAL A 31 16.73 7.52 4.52
CA VAL A 31 15.29 7.72 4.23
C VAL A 31 14.93 7.32 2.80
N VAL A 32 15.79 7.58 1.82
CA VAL A 32 15.48 7.27 0.41
C VAL A 32 15.31 5.76 0.17
N PRO A 33 16.24 4.88 0.58
CA PRO A 33 16.05 3.43 0.42
C PRO A 33 14.80 2.92 1.15
N MET A 34 14.55 3.38 2.38
CA MET A 34 13.36 2.98 3.15
C MET A 34 12.07 3.37 2.43
N ARG A 35 12.01 4.55 1.80
CA ARG A 35 10.85 4.99 1.00
C ARG A 35 10.67 4.12 -0.24
N VAL A 36 11.75 3.76 -0.93
CA VAL A 36 11.68 2.86 -2.09
C VAL A 36 11.13 1.50 -1.69
N MET A 37 11.61 0.93 -0.58
CA MET A 37 11.11 -0.35 -0.05
C MET A 37 9.64 -0.25 0.36
N ALA A 38 9.24 0.83 1.03
CA ALA A 38 7.84 1.05 1.41
C ALA A 38 6.92 1.08 0.18
N VAL A 39 7.28 1.84 -0.87
CA VAL A 39 6.49 1.89 -2.11
C VAL A 39 6.45 0.53 -2.80
N PHE A 40 7.58 -0.19 -2.85
CA PHE A 40 7.64 -1.52 -3.45
C PHE A 40 6.77 -2.55 -2.69
N THR A 41 6.80 -2.54 -1.36
CA THR A 41 5.96 -3.39 -0.52
C THR A 41 4.48 -3.09 -0.73
N VAL A 42 4.11 -1.80 -0.76
CA VAL A 42 2.74 -1.39 -1.04
C VAL A 42 2.32 -1.86 -2.44
N ALA A 43 3.15 -1.65 -3.46
CA ALA A 43 2.86 -2.10 -4.83
C ALA A 43 2.65 -3.62 -4.91
N THR A 44 3.51 -4.39 -4.25
CA THR A 44 3.37 -5.85 -4.14
C THR A 44 2.04 -6.22 -3.47
N GLY A 45 1.67 -5.53 -2.39
CA GLY A 45 0.38 -5.72 -1.72
C GLY A 45 -0.82 -5.47 -2.65
N VAL A 46 -0.78 -4.42 -3.48
CA VAL A 46 -1.82 -4.15 -4.48
C VAL A 46 -1.92 -5.29 -5.50
N ILE A 47 -0.79 -5.82 -5.98
CA ILE A 47 -0.76 -6.93 -6.93
C ILE A 47 -1.36 -8.20 -6.31
N VAL A 48 -0.98 -8.55 -5.09
CA VAL A 48 -1.52 -9.71 -4.36
C VAL A 48 -3.02 -9.55 -4.14
N LEU A 49 -3.48 -8.37 -3.74
CA LEU A 49 -4.90 -8.07 -3.58
C LEU A 49 -5.65 -8.27 -4.90
N ALA A 50 -5.12 -7.74 -6.02
CA ALA A 50 -5.73 -7.91 -7.34
C ALA A 50 -5.82 -9.39 -7.74
N GLY A 51 -4.79 -10.19 -7.46
CA GLY A 51 -4.77 -11.63 -7.70
C GLY A 51 -5.82 -12.38 -6.87
N ALA A 52 -5.90 -12.11 -5.56
CA ALA A 52 -6.88 -12.71 -4.67
C ALA A 52 -8.33 -12.35 -5.06
N VAL A 53 -8.55 -11.13 -5.53
CA VAL A 53 -9.86 -10.70 -6.05
C VAL A 53 -10.19 -11.40 -7.38
N ALA A 54 -9.20 -11.65 -8.23
CA ALA A 54 -9.39 -12.31 -9.52
C ALA A 54 -9.79 -13.79 -9.38
N THR A 55 -9.23 -14.51 -8.41
CA THR A 55 -9.55 -15.93 -8.18
C THR A 55 -10.97 -16.16 -7.69
N GLY A 56 -11.49 -15.30 -6.81
CA GLY A 56 -12.87 -15.40 -6.30
C GLY A 56 -13.97 -15.16 -7.35
N ARG A 57 -13.63 -14.71 -8.57
CA ARG A 57 -14.61 -14.39 -9.62
C ARG A 57 -15.24 -15.61 -10.28
N PHE A 58 -14.51 -16.71 -10.43
CA PHE A 58 -15.00 -17.90 -11.14
C PHE A 58 -16.14 -18.59 -10.40
N GLN A 59 -16.11 -18.59 -9.06
CA GLN A 59 -17.19 -19.11 -8.23
C GLN A 59 -18.45 -18.22 -8.28
N ARG A 60 -18.29 -16.89 -8.24
CA ARG A 60 -19.40 -15.93 -8.28
C ARG A 60 -20.13 -15.84 -9.61
N MET A 61 -19.45 -16.10 -10.74
CA MET A 61 -20.12 -16.12 -12.04
C MET A 61 -21.20 -17.22 -12.11
N ARG A 62 -20.95 -18.40 -11.52
CA ARG A 62 -21.94 -19.49 -11.47
C ARG A 62 -23.14 -19.12 -10.60
N GLU A 63 -22.92 -18.55 -9.43
CA GLU A 63 -23.99 -18.06 -8.54
C GLU A 63 -24.80 -16.92 -9.17
N THR A 64 -24.13 -16.00 -9.87
CA THR A 64 -24.77 -14.87 -10.55
C THR A 64 -25.70 -15.34 -11.66
N VAL A 65 -25.31 -16.37 -12.42
CA VAL A 65 -26.15 -16.96 -13.48
C VAL A 65 -27.38 -17.63 -12.87
N LEU A 66 -27.22 -18.38 -11.77
CA LEU A 66 -28.34 -18.99 -11.03
C LEU A 66 -29.32 -17.95 -10.47
N LEU A 67 -28.81 -16.86 -9.88
CA LEU A 67 -29.66 -15.77 -9.37
C LEU A 67 -30.37 -15.03 -10.51
N ARG A 68 -29.74 -14.92 -11.68
CA ARG A 68 -30.36 -14.30 -12.86
C ARG A 68 -31.50 -15.16 -13.43
N THR A 69 -31.35 -16.48 -13.42
CA THR A 69 -32.44 -17.40 -13.80
C THR A 69 -33.60 -17.37 -12.80
N LEU A 70 -33.32 -16.99 -11.54
CA LEU A 70 -34.32 -16.73 -10.51
C LEU A 70 -34.89 -15.30 -10.52
N GLY A 71 -34.53 -14.46 -11.50
CA GLY A 71 -35.09 -13.12 -11.68
C GLY A 71 -34.37 -11.97 -10.97
N ALA A 72 -33.15 -12.19 -10.45
CA ALA A 72 -32.40 -11.15 -9.76
C ALA A 72 -31.97 -9.99 -10.69
N SER A 73 -32.17 -8.76 -10.22
CA SER A 73 -31.84 -7.54 -10.98
C SER A 73 -30.33 -7.23 -11.00
N ARG A 74 -29.85 -6.53 -12.03
CA ARG A 74 -28.43 -6.06 -12.13
C ARG A 74 -28.01 -5.21 -10.92
N ALA A 75 -28.93 -4.46 -10.33
CA ALA A 75 -28.65 -3.62 -9.16
C ALA A 75 -28.33 -4.44 -7.90
N GLN A 76 -28.94 -5.62 -7.76
CA GLN A 76 -28.70 -6.52 -6.64
C GLN A 76 -27.29 -7.12 -6.69
N LEU A 77 -26.84 -7.50 -7.90
CA LEU A 77 -25.49 -8.03 -8.12
C LEU A 77 -24.40 -7.00 -7.77
N VAL A 78 -24.60 -5.74 -8.16
CA VAL A 78 -23.65 -4.65 -7.84
C VAL A 78 -23.59 -4.39 -6.33
N LYS A 79 -24.74 -4.42 -5.63
CA LYS A 79 -24.79 -4.26 -4.17
C LYS A 79 -24.04 -5.37 -3.44
N ILE A 80 -24.25 -6.62 -3.81
CA ILE A 80 -23.55 -7.77 -3.21
C ILE A 80 -22.04 -7.59 -3.36
N GLN A 81 -21.60 -7.21 -4.57
CA GLN A 81 -20.18 -7.03 -4.84
C GLN A 81 -19.57 -5.88 -4.03
N LEU A 82 -20.29 -4.77 -3.87
CA LEU A 82 -19.89 -3.63 -3.05
C LEU A 82 -19.74 -4.02 -1.58
N VAL A 83 -20.73 -4.73 -1.02
CA VAL A 83 -20.71 -5.17 0.38
C VAL A 83 -19.53 -6.10 0.63
N GLU A 84 -19.29 -7.04 -0.27
CA GLU A 84 -18.17 -7.96 -0.12
C GLU A 84 -16.82 -7.27 -0.13
N TYR A 85 -16.57 -6.38 -1.10
CA TYR A 85 -15.30 -5.64 -1.15
C TYR A 85 -15.15 -4.64 0.01
N ALA A 86 -16.26 -4.10 0.51
CA ALA A 86 -16.26 -3.29 1.72
C ALA A 86 -15.86 -4.13 2.95
N VAL A 87 -16.39 -5.34 3.10
CA VAL A 87 -16.02 -6.26 4.18
C VAL A 87 -14.55 -6.67 4.07
N LEU A 88 -14.08 -7.04 2.87
CA LEU A 88 -12.67 -7.39 2.64
C LEU A 88 -11.74 -6.21 2.92
N GLY A 89 -12.11 -5.00 2.50
CA GLY A 89 -11.36 -3.79 2.79
C GLY A 89 -11.28 -3.49 4.28
N LEU A 90 -12.40 -3.63 4.99
CA LEU A 90 -12.47 -3.38 6.42
C LEU A 90 -11.60 -4.37 7.19
N LEU A 91 -11.73 -5.66 6.88
CA LEU A 91 -10.91 -6.70 7.50
C LEU A 91 -9.42 -6.47 7.21
N GLY A 92 -9.06 -6.17 5.96
CA GLY A 92 -7.69 -5.85 5.58
C GLY A 92 -7.13 -4.64 6.31
N ALA A 93 -7.93 -3.58 6.46
CA ALA A 93 -7.55 -2.36 7.15
C ALA A 93 -7.39 -2.57 8.66
N LEU A 94 -8.28 -3.34 9.30
CA LEU A 94 -8.19 -3.67 10.72
C LEU A 94 -6.98 -4.54 11.02
N VAL A 95 -6.77 -5.61 10.24
CA VAL A 95 -5.64 -6.51 10.44
C VAL A 95 -4.32 -5.81 10.10
N GLY A 96 -4.22 -5.18 8.93
CA GLY A 96 -3.01 -4.49 8.51
C GLY A 96 -2.68 -3.28 9.38
N GLY A 97 -3.66 -2.44 9.70
CA GLY A 97 -3.51 -1.29 10.58
C GLY A 97 -3.17 -1.71 12.02
N GLY A 98 -3.82 -2.75 12.53
CA GLY A 98 -3.54 -3.32 13.85
C GLY A 98 -2.11 -3.88 13.95
N LEU A 99 -1.66 -4.64 12.95
CA LEU A 99 -0.29 -5.17 12.90
C LEU A 99 0.75 -4.06 12.76
N ALA A 100 0.50 -3.07 11.91
CA ALA A 100 1.41 -1.94 11.71
C ALA A 100 1.55 -1.10 12.98
N TYR A 101 0.43 -0.75 13.63
CA TYR A 101 0.44 -0.03 14.90
C TYR A 101 1.06 -0.86 16.02
N GLY A 102 0.71 -2.14 16.13
CA GLY A 102 1.25 -3.05 17.14
C GLY A 102 2.76 -3.22 17.02
N ALA A 103 3.28 -3.44 15.81
CA ALA A 103 4.71 -3.52 15.56
C ALA A 103 5.42 -2.18 15.86
N GLY A 104 4.82 -1.06 15.45
CA GLY A 104 5.36 0.28 15.75
C GLY A 104 5.39 0.58 17.25
N ALA A 105 4.34 0.24 17.98
CA ALA A 105 4.27 0.39 19.43
C ALA A 105 5.28 -0.50 20.15
N ALA A 106 5.44 -1.76 19.72
CA ALA A 106 6.44 -2.67 20.27
C ALA A 106 7.87 -2.13 20.07
N LEU A 107 8.19 -1.62 18.88
CA LEU A 107 9.48 -0.96 18.62
C LEU A 107 9.67 0.28 19.48
N ALA A 108 8.63 1.12 19.62
CA ALA A 108 8.69 2.33 20.44
C ALA A 108 9.04 2.02 21.90
N VAL A 109 8.43 0.98 22.49
CA VAL A 109 8.65 0.60 23.89
C VAL A 109 9.99 -0.11 24.07
N TRP A 110 10.31 -1.12 23.26
CA TRP A 110 11.47 -1.99 23.50
C TRP A 110 12.78 -1.43 22.94
N VAL A 111 12.74 -0.80 21.77
CA VAL A 111 13.94 -0.31 21.09
C VAL A 111 14.19 1.15 21.45
N PHE A 112 13.19 2.00 21.25
CA PHE A 112 13.36 3.45 21.35
C PHE A 112 13.09 4.02 22.75
N LYS A 113 12.47 3.24 23.65
CA LYS A 113 12.02 3.69 24.99
C LYS A 113 11.23 5.01 24.93
N ALA A 114 10.43 5.18 23.88
CA ALA A 114 9.65 6.37 23.61
C ALA A 114 8.18 6.17 24.03
N PRO A 115 7.44 7.25 24.35
CA PRO A 115 6.02 7.14 24.64
C PRO A 115 5.25 6.68 23.41
N VAL A 116 4.35 5.71 23.59
CA VAL A 116 3.43 5.27 22.54
C VAL A 116 2.31 6.30 22.41
N ILE A 117 2.23 6.93 21.26
CA ILE A 117 1.18 7.89 20.91
C ILE A 117 0.27 7.22 19.88
N LEU A 118 -1.04 7.46 19.99
CA LEU A 118 -2.03 7.03 19.00
C LEU A 118 -2.22 8.12 17.94
N PRO A 119 -1.60 7.99 16.74
CA PRO A 119 -1.82 8.94 15.66
C PRO A 119 -3.16 8.65 14.98
N VAL A 120 -4.25 9.11 15.58
CA VAL A 120 -5.63 8.87 15.09
C VAL A 120 -5.81 9.30 13.64
N LEU A 121 -5.24 10.44 13.24
CA LEU A 121 -5.43 11.01 11.91
C LEU A 121 -4.75 10.15 10.82
N PRO A 122 -3.46 9.78 10.93
CA PRO A 122 -2.84 8.79 10.04
C PRO A 122 -3.55 7.44 10.02
N LEU A 123 -4.00 6.93 11.17
CA LEU A 123 -4.66 5.63 11.25
C LEU A 123 -5.98 5.62 10.48
N VAL A 124 -6.83 6.63 10.69
CA VAL A 124 -8.10 6.78 9.96
C VAL A 124 -7.85 6.99 8.46
N SER A 125 -6.85 7.80 8.10
CA SER A 125 -6.50 8.01 6.69
C SER A 125 -6.01 6.73 6.00
N ALA A 126 -5.25 5.88 6.71
CA ALA A 126 -4.77 4.61 6.19
C ALA A 126 -5.92 3.61 6.01
N VAL A 127 -6.84 3.53 6.98
CA VAL A 127 -8.06 2.70 6.88
C VAL A 127 -8.90 3.16 5.68
N GLY A 128 -9.12 4.47 5.55
CA GLY A 128 -9.84 5.05 4.40
C GLY A 128 -9.15 4.75 3.07
N ALA A 129 -7.83 4.86 3.01
CA ALA A 129 -7.06 4.55 1.81
C ALA A 129 -7.17 3.07 1.41
N VAL A 130 -7.09 2.14 2.37
CA VAL A 130 -7.26 0.70 2.12
C VAL A 130 -8.68 0.40 1.62
N MET A 131 -9.70 0.98 2.25
CA MET A 131 -11.09 0.83 1.82
C MET A 131 -11.33 1.33 0.40
N VAL A 132 -10.82 2.52 0.07
CA VAL A 132 -10.93 3.07 -1.29
C VAL A 132 -10.18 2.17 -2.27
N LEU A 133 -8.97 1.74 -1.92
CA LEU A 133 -8.15 0.87 -2.76
C LEU A 133 -8.83 -0.47 -3.04
N THR A 134 -9.43 -1.13 -2.04
CA THR A 134 -10.12 -2.42 -2.23
C THR A 134 -11.39 -2.26 -3.05
N LEU A 135 -12.17 -1.19 -2.83
CA LEU A 135 -13.36 -0.88 -3.62
C LEU A 135 -13.01 -0.56 -5.07
N VAL A 136 -11.98 0.26 -5.31
CA VAL A 136 -11.50 0.59 -6.67
C VAL A 136 -10.96 -0.65 -7.36
N THR A 137 -10.16 -1.47 -6.66
CA THR A 137 -9.67 -2.75 -7.18
C THR A 137 -10.84 -3.67 -7.54
N GLY A 138 -11.84 -3.78 -6.68
CA GLY A 138 -13.05 -4.55 -6.91
C GLY A 138 -13.92 -4.04 -8.07
N TRP A 139 -13.97 -2.72 -8.27
CA TRP A 139 -14.70 -2.11 -9.37
C TRP A 139 -13.98 -2.24 -10.72
N LEU A 140 -12.66 -2.01 -10.76
CA LEU A 140 -11.82 -2.23 -11.94
C LEU A 140 -11.84 -3.71 -12.36
N SER A 141 -11.79 -4.59 -11.36
CA SER A 141 -12.03 -6.02 -11.51
C SER A 141 -13.36 -6.34 -12.18
N GLY A 142 -14.43 -5.64 -11.79
CA GLY A 142 -15.76 -5.76 -12.41
C GLY A 142 -15.84 -5.25 -13.85
N ARG A 143 -15.05 -4.23 -14.21
CA ARG A 143 -15.00 -3.68 -15.59
C ARG A 143 -14.24 -4.55 -16.59
N GLY A 144 -13.24 -5.31 -16.14
CA GLY A 144 -12.51 -6.26 -16.98
C GLY A 144 -13.39 -7.37 -17.57
N ILE A 145 -14.56 -7.62 -16.99
CA ILE A 145 -15.48 -8.71 -17.36
C ILE A 145 -16.35 -8.35 -18.58
N THR A 146 -16.46 -7.07 -18.95
CA THR A 146 -17.14 -6.68 -20.20
C THR A 146 -16.35 -7.04 -21.47
N ARG A 147 -15.12 -7.55 -21.36
CA ARG A 147 -14.22 -7.83 -22.50
C ARG A 147 -13.85 -9.29 -22.72
N HIS A 148 -14.25 -10.21 -21.85
CA HIS A 148 -14.07 -11.64 -22.10
C HIS A 148 -15.44 -12.32 -22.22
N PRO A 149 -15.91 -12.57 -23.45
CA PRO A 149 -17.14 -13.32 -23.67
C PRO A 149 -17.03 -14.70 -23.00
N PRO A 150 -18.10 -15.20 -22.36
CA PRO A 150 -18.16 -16.52 -21.70
C PRO A 150 -17.83 -17.73 -22.59
N LEU A 151 -17.57 -17.51 -23.88
CA LEU A 151 -17.27 -18.53 -24.88
C LEU A 151 -15.81 -19.03 -24.84
N GLU A 152 -14.86 -18.25 -24.28
CA GLU A 152 -13.45 -18.68 -24.24
C GLU A 152 -13.19 -19.75 -23.17
N VAL A 153 -14.00 -19.79 -22.11
CA VAL A 153 -13.88 -20.79 -21.03
C VAL A 153 -14.45 -22.14 -21.47
N LEU A 154 -15.44 -22.17 -22.37
CA LEU A 154 -15.93 -23.42 -22.96
C LEU A 154 -14.98 -24.02 -24.01
N ARG A 155 -14.10 -23.21 -24.60
CA ARG A 155 -13.15 -23.64 -25.63
C ARG A 155 -11.82 -24.15 -25.07
N GLN A 156 -11.62 -24.10 -23.76
CA GLN A 156 -10.47 -24.70 -23.08
C GLN A 156 -10.77 -26.11 -22.53
N GLU A 157 -12.04 -26.54 -22.55
CA GLU A 157 -12.47 -27.89 -22.16
C GLU A 157 -12.71 -28.82 -23.36
N THR A 158 -12.56 -28.35 -24.61
CA THR A 158 -12.56 -29.18 -25.84
C THR A 158 -11.26 -29.00 -26.59
#